data_AF-A0A973FQR5-F1
#
_entry.id   AF-A0A973FQR5-F1
#
_cell.length_a   1.000
_cell.length_b   1.000
_cell.length_c   1.000
_cell.angle_alpha   90.00
_cell.angle_beta   90.00
_cell.angle_gamma   90.00
#
_symmetry.space_group_name_H-M   'P 1'
#
loop_
_entity.id
_entity.type
_entity.pdbx_description
1 polymer ?
#
loop_
_entity_poly.entity_id
_entity_poly.type
_entity_poly.pdbx_seq_one_letter_code
_entity_poly.pdbx_strand_id
1 'polypeptide(L)'
;MGDQAQSTLLDALAAALERAGAYNRGDQAAPAALLWPDGERQWEPLLPALRARLPQLLTLGAYAPAERRGPAYWVRCAVARALPEIDFPAETVPIVYLPGVSKQELRAVEECPRPLQPIAELQYRGALWTHRNGKDWTVSSFLQSREGGLAIEVAPDQATREALRRALPRLASEPLERLRREAPLRAALLDALLNPDEVGRLLQWLDDPEGYEQASEPATWAAFCAVCRRAYGFSPEADGPISTAR
;
A
#
# COMPACT_ATOMS: atom_id res chain seq x y z
N MET A 1 26.80 11.13 -18.33
CA MET A 1 26.54 11.31 -16.89
C MET A 1 25.23 10.59 -16.63
N GLY A 2 25.32 9.38 -16.08
CA GLY A 2 24.26 8.37 -16.16
C GLY A 2 22.97 8.80 -15.48
N ASP A 3 21.86 8.52 -16.15
CA ASP A 3 20.49 8.61 -15.64
C ASP A 3 20.37 7.71 -14.40
N GLN A 4 20.63 8.25 -13.21
CA GLN A 4 20.26 7.59 -11.97
C GLN A 4 18.75 7.72 -11.85
N ALA A 5 18.03 6.67 -12.25
CA ALA A 5 16.60 6.55 -12.02
C ALA A 5 16.30 6.92 -10.57
N GLN A 6 15.55 8.02 -10.36
CA GLN A 6 15.23 8.48 -9.03
C GLN A 6 14.37 7.40 -8.35
N SER A 7 14.84 6.89 -7.21
CA SER A 7 14.11 5.86 -6.45
C SER A 7 12.71 6.35 -6.09
N THR A 8 11.69 5.56 -6.41
CA THR A 8 10.29 5.86 -6.11
C THR A 8 9.87 5.30 -4.76
N LEU A 9 8.70 5.73 -4.25
CA LEU A 9 8.11 5.13 -3.05
C LEU A 9 7.93 3.61 -3.18
N LEU A 10 7.52 3.14 -4.36
CA LEU A 10 7.31 1.72 -4.63
C LEU A 10 8.63 0.93 -4.59
N ASP A 11 9.71 1.49 -5.13
CA ASP A 11 11.04 0.87 -5.08
C ASP A 11 11.56 0.82 -3.63
N ALA A 12 11.30 1.87 -2.86
CA ALA A 12 11.67 1.94 -1.46
C ALA A 12 10.95 0.89 -0.60
N LEU A 13 9.65 0.70 -0.87
CA LEU A 13 8.83 -0.33 -0.23
C LEU A 13 9.31 -1.73 -0.58
N ALA A 14 9.56 -2.01 -1.86
CA ALA A 14 10.09 -3.30 -2.31
C ALA A 14 11.43 -3.60 -1.63
N ALA A 15 12.35 -2.64 -1.63
CA ALA A 15 13.65 -2.79 -0.97
C ALA A 15 13.51 -2.95 0.57
N ALA A 16 12.53 -2.33 1.20
CA ALA A 16 12.28 -2.50 2.63
C ALA A 16 11.81 -3.92 2.96
N LEU A 17 10.92 -4.49 2.14
CA LEU A 17 10.45 -5.86 2.27
C LEU A 17 11.59 -6.87 2.06
N GLU A 18 12.41 -6.68 1.02
CA GLU A 18 13.57 -7.53 0.77
C GLU A 18 14.58 -7.49 1.92
N ARG A 19 14.91 -6.29 2.42
CA ARG A 19 15.79 -6.14 3.60
C ARG A 19 15.20 -6.79 4.85
N ALA A 20 13.88 -6.71 5.04
CA ALA A 20 13.23 -7.34 6.19
C ALA A 20 13.24 -8.88 6.11
N GLY A 21 13.27 -9.43 4.89
CA GLY A 21 13.46 -10.87 4.66
C GLY A 21 14.92 -11.32 4.72
N ALA A 22 15.88 -10.39 4.68
CA ALA A 22 17.29 -10.71 4.76
C ALA A 22 17.66 -11.21 6.17
N TYR A 23 18.47 -12.25 6.23
CA TYR A 23 18.93 -12.87 7.47
C TYR A 23 20.43 -13.11 7.41
N ASN A 24 21.08 -13.11 8.59
CA ASN A 24 22.50 -13.41 8.67
C ASN A 24 22.72 -14.93 8.66
N ARG A 25 23.21 -15.46 7.53
CA ARG A 25 23.48 -16.90 7.34
C ARG A 25 24.51 -17.49 8.33
N GLY A 26 25.35 -16.66 8.94
CA GLY A 26 26.36 -17.11 9.90
C GLY A 26 25.88 -17.23 11.35
N ASP A 27 24.69 -16.70 11.67
CA ASP A 27 24.16 -16.58 13.04
C ASP A 27 22.72 -17.10 13.17
N GLN A 28 21.95 -17.09 12.08
CA GLN A 28 20.53 -17.43 12.09
C GLN A 28 20.17 -18.41 10.97
N ALA A 29 19.27 -19.35 11.27
CA ALA A 29 18.60 -20.13 10.25
C ALA A 29 17.69 -19.22 9.39
N ALA A 30 17.57 -19.53 8.10
CA ALA A 30 16.72 -18.77 7.19
C ALA A 30 15.25 -18.77 7.66
N PRO A 31 14.57 -17.61 7.72
CA PRO A 31 13.14 -17.60 8.01
C PRO A 31 12.39 -18.34 6.90
N ALA A 32 11.36 -19.10 7.28
CA ALA A 32 10.54 -19.83 6.32
C ALA A 32 9.81 -18.88 5.36
N ALA A 33 9.40 -17.71 5.85
CA ALA A 33 8.79 -16.64 5.07
C ALA A 33 8.90 -15.31 5.84
N LEU A 34 8.80 -14.19 5.15
CA LEU A 34 8.49 -12.88 5.72
C LEU A 34 6.98 -12.67 5.70
N LEU A 35 6.36 -12.51 6.86
CA LEU A 35 4.94 -12.20 7.00
C LEU A 35 4.74 -10.69 7.04
N TRP A 36 3.84 -10.21 6.18
CA TRP A 36 3.45 -8.81 6.09
C TRP A 36 1.96 -8.67 6.43
N PRO A 37 1.63 -8.46 7.72
CA PRO A 37 0.27 -8.17 8.15
C PRO A 37 -0.17 -6.76 7.74
N ASP A 38 -1.43 -6.65 7.33
CA ASP A 38 -2.07 -5.39 6.95
C ASP A 38 -3.57 -5.46 7.25
N GLY A 39 -3.92 -5.29 8.53
CA GLY A 39 -5.32 -5.35 9.00
C GLY A 39 -6.25 -4.34 8.31
N GLU A 40 -5.71 -3.20 7.86
CA GLU A 40 -6.49 -2.16 7.20
C GLU A 40 -6.46 -2.22 5.66
N ARG A 41 -5.77 -3.22 5.08
CA ARG A 41 -5.64 -3.41 3.63
C ARG A 41 -5.08 -2.19 2.89
N GLN A 42 -4.27 -1.37 3.56
CA GLN A 42 -3.80 -0.12 2.97
C GLN A 42 -2.89 -0.35 1.75
N TRP A 43 -2.14 -1.45 1.73
CA TRP A 43 -1.15 -1.73 0.69
C TRP A 43 -1.70 -2.53 -0.48
N GLU A 44 -2.92 -3.05 -0.38
CA GLU A 44 -3.57 -3.91 -1.37
C GLU A 44 -3.56 -3.31 -2.80
N PRO A 45 -3.80 -2.00 -3.01
CA PRO A 45 -3.74 -1.38 -4.33
C PRO A 45 -2.36 -1.44 -5.02
N LEU A 46 -1.28 -1.63 -4.26
CA LEU A 46 0.08 -1.69 -4.80
C LEU A 46 0.51 -3.11 -5.21
N LEU A 47 -0.27 -4.14 -4.87
CA LEU A 47 0.10 -5.54 -5.15
C LEU A 47 0.42 -5.82 -6.62
N PRO A 48 -0.35 -5.33 -7.62
CA PRO A 48 -0.01 -5.59 -9.02
C PRO A 48 1.40 -5.09 -9.38
N ALA A 49 1.75 -3.88 -8.95
CA ALA A 49 3.03 -3.27 -9.25
C ALA A 49 4.19 -3.82 -8.40
N LEU A 50 3.91 -4.26 -7.17
CA LEU A 50 4.86 -4.96 -6.31
C LEU A 50 5.18 -6.36 -6.84
N ARG A 51 4.19 -7.11 -7.33
CA ARG A 51 4.40 -8.46 -7.89
C ARG A 51 5.32 -8.48 -9.11
N ALA A 52 5.39 -7.39 -9.86
CA ALA A 52 6.32 -7.23 -10.97
C ALA A 52 7.78 -7.05 -10.49
N ARG A 53 7.98 -6.51 -9.28
CA ARG A 53 9.30 -6.30 -8.66
C ARG A 53 9.72 -7.44 -7.74
N LEU A 54 8.75 -8.07 -7.07
CA LEU A 54 8.92 -9.09 -6.05
C LEU A 54 8.25 -10.40 -6.53
N PRO A 55 8.94 -11.23 -7.32
CA PRO A 55 8.39 -12.52 -7.78
C PRO A 55 8.03 -13.47 -6.62
N GLN A 56 8.68 -13.32 -5.47
CA GLN A 56 8.44 -14.06 -4.24
C GLN A 56 7.26 -13.54 -3.39
N LEU A 57 6.52 -12.54 -3.86
CA LEU A 57 5.34 -12.00 -3.18
C LEU A 57 4.12 -12.89 -3.39
N LEU A 58 3.72 -13.58 -2.32
CA LEU A 58 2.52 -14.37 -2.17
C LEU A 58 1.43 -13.55 -1.46
N THR A 59 0.17 -13.82 -1.76
CA THR A 59 -0.97 -13.13 -1.11
C THR A 59 -1.98 -14.13 -0.57
N LEU A 60 -2.35 -13.96 0.69
CA LEU A 60 -3.49 -14.67 1.27
C LEU A 60 -4.80 -14.14 0.67
N GLY A 61 -5.67 -15.02 0.18
CA GLY A 61 -6.98 -14.64 -0.35
C GLY A 61 -7.70 -15.75 -1.11
N ALA A 62 -8.59 -15.38 -2.02
CA ALA A 62 -9.23 -16.33 -2.92
C ALA A 62 -8.20 -17.03 -3.84
N TYR A 63 -8.46 -18.29 -4.18
CA TYR A 63 -7.57 -19.09 -5.03
C TYR A 63 -7.44 -18.45 -6.43
N ALA A 64 -6.25 -17.94 -6.73
CA ALA A 64 -5.87 -17.35 -8.01
C ALA A 64 -4.34 -17.51 -8.19
N PRO A 65 -3.84 -18.73 -8.47
CA PRO A 65 -2.41 -19.04 -8.49
C PRO A 65 -1.63 -18.24 -9.54
N ALA A 66 -2.26 -17.87 -10.66
CA ALA A 66 -1.66 -16.99 -11.66
C ALA A 66 -1.28 -15.60 -11.11
N GLU A 67 -1.97 -15.14 -10.06
CA GLU A 67 -1.66 -13.90 -9.35
C GLU A 67 -0.79 -14.14 -8.11
N ARG A 68 -0.27 -15.35 -7.90
CA ARG A 68 0.40 -15.78 -6.66
C ARG A 68 -0.47 -15.54 -5.41
N ARG A 69 -1.78 -15.75 -5.55
CA ARG A 69 -2.78 -15.57 -4.49
C ARG A 69 -3.51 -16.88 -4.20
N GLY A 70 -3.76 -17.16 -2.93
CA GLY A 70 -4.60 -18.29 -2.55
C GLY A 70 -4.91 -18.39 -1.07
N PRO A 71 -5.75 -19.37 -0.69
CA PRO A 71 -6.12 -19.59 0.70
C PRO A 71 -4.91 -20.09 1.51
N ALA A 72 -5.01 -20.09 2.84
CA ALA A 72 -3.88 -20.41 3.72
C ALA A 72 -3.21 -21.76 3.41
N TYR A 73 -3.97 -22.80 3.07
CA TYR A 73 -3.38 -24.08 2.65
C TYR A 73 -2.52 -23.95 1.39
N TRP A 74 -3.00 -23.19 0.39
CA TRP A 74 -2.22 -22.91 -0.81
C TRP A 74 -0.97 -22.10 -0.48
N VAL A 75 -1.09 -21.07 0.37
CA VAL A 75 0.06 -20.26 0.82
C VAL A 75 1.10 -21.13 1.53
N ARG A 76 0.69 -22.04 2.41
CA ARG A 76 1.58 -22.99 3.09
C ARG A 76 2.32 -23.89 2.09
N CYS A 77 1.62 -24.43 1.09
CA CYS A 77 2.24 -25.21 0.03
C CYS A 77 3.22 -24.37 -0.82
N ALA A 78 2.87 -23.13 -1.12
CA ALA A 78 3.70 -22.21 -1.88
C ALA A 78 4.99 -21.84 -1.11
N VAL A 79 4.89 -21.53 0.18
CA VAL A 79 6.04 -21.29 1.07
C VAL A 79 6.94 -22.52 1.16
N ALA A 80 6.34 -23.72 1.23
CA ALA A 80 7.07 -24.98 1.20
C ALA A 80 7.66 -25.33 -0.18
N ARG A 81 7.39 -24.53 -1.23
CA ARG A 81 7.78 -24.78 -2.63
C ARG A 81 7.32 -26.15 -3.14
N ALA A 82 6.16 -26.60 -2.67
CA ALA A 82 5.57 -27.87 -3.08
C ALA A 82 4.71 -27.75 -4.36
N LEU A 83 4.59 -26.54 -4.90
CA LEU A 83 3.76 -26.22 -6.05
C LEU A 83 4.62 -25.97 -7.30
N PRO A 84 4.26 -26.53 -8.47
CA PRO A 84 5.05 -26.38 -9.69
C PRO A 84 5.08 -24.93 -10.22
N GLU A 85 4.08 -24.11 -9.90
CA GLU A 85 4.02 -22.70 -10.31
C GLU A 85 4.91 -21.76 -9.49
N ILE A 86 5.60 -22.27 -8.46
CA ILE A 86 6.50 -21.48 -7.61
C ILE A 86 7.94 -21.65 -8.10
N ASP A 87 8.46 -20.61 -8.74
CA ASP A 87 9.71 -20.65 -9.51
C ASP A 87 10.82 -19.75 -8.94
N PHE A 88 10.57 -19.02 -7.85
CA PHE A 88 11.60 -18.18 -7.25
C PHE A 88 12.70 -19.02 -6.57
N PRO A 89 13.98 -18.55 -6.56
CA PRO A 89 15.12 -19.34 -6.07
C PRO A 89 14.98 -19.87 -4.64
N ALA A 90 15.63 -21.00 -4.36
CA ALA A 90 15.57 -21.65 -3.04
C ALA A 90 16.10 -20.75 -1.91
N GLU A 91 17.05 -19.87 -2.20
CA GLU A 91 17.62 -18.91 -1.26
C GLU A 91 16.74 -17.68 -1.03
N THR A 92 15.71 -17.48 -1.85
CA THR A 92 14.82 -16.32 -1.77
C THR A 92 13.75 -16.57 -0.71
N VAL A 93 13.71 -15.76 0.33
CA VAL A 93 12.69 -15.86 1.38
C VAL A 93 11.33 -15.41 0.80
N PRO A 94 10.28 -16.27 0.80
CA PRO A 94 8.94 -15.88 0.37
C PRO A 94 8.41 -14.71 1.19
N ILE A 95 7.72 -13.76 0.54
CA ILE A 95 7.02 -12.68 1.23
C ILE A 95 5.52 -13.00 1.19
N VAL A 96 4.88 -13.13 2.34
CA VAL A 96 3.45 -13.44 2.44
C VAL A 96 2.70 -12.19 2.93
N TYR A 97 1.98 -11.56 2.02
CA TYR A 97 1.08 -10.45 2.34
C TYR A 97 -0.26 -10.98 2.85
N LEU A 98 -0.73 -10.41 3.97
CA LEU A 98 -1.92 -10.85 4.70
C LEU A 98 -2.96 -9.71 4.76
N PRO A 99 -3.72 -9.48 3.67
CA PRO A 99 -4.70 -8.41 3.62
C PRO A 99 -5.86 -8.65 4.59
N GLY A 100 -6.15 -7.66 5.43
CA GLY A 100 -7.21 -7.74 6.43
C GLY A 100 -6.86 -8.63 7.62
N VAL A 101 -5.59 -8.98 7.81
CA VAL A 101 -5.11 -9.73 8.97
C VAL A 101 -4.05 -8.90 9.66
N SER A 102 -4.33 -8.53 10.91
CA SER A 102 -3.36 -7.85 11.75
C SER A 102 -2.37 -8.81 12.38
N LYS A 103 -1.24 -8.28 12.86
CA LYS A 103 -0.31 -9.05 13.69
C LYS A 103 -0.97 -9.63 14.95
N GLN A 104 -1.91 -8.89 15.56
CA GLN A 104 -2.58 -9.33 16.79
C GLN A 104 -3.40 -10.60 16.54
N GLU A 105 -4.18 -10.62 15.46
CA GLU A 105 -4.96 -11.78 15.04
C GLU A 105 -4.07 -12.98 14.70
N LEU A 106 -2.90 -12.74 14.10
CA LEU A 106 -1.94 -13.80 13.83
C LEU A 106 -1.33 -14.40 15.11
N ARG A 107 -1.10 -13.57 16.14
CA ARG A 107 -0.52 -13.99 17.43
C ARG A 107 -1.49 -14.67 18.38
N ALA A 108 -2.78 -14.38 18.26
CA ALA A 108 -3.81 -15.00 19.09
C ALA A 108 -4.09 -16.43 18.62
N VAL A 109 -3.16 -17.37 18.87
CA VAL A 109 -3.26 -18.75 18.36
C VAL A 109 -4.50 -19.47 18.85
N GLU A 110 -4.89 -19.27 20.11
CA GLU A 110 -6.10 -19.87 20.71
C GLU A 110 -7.39 -19.34 20.06
N GLU A 111 -7.36 -18.10 19.56
CA GLU A 111 -8.49 -17.44 18.89
C GLU A 111 -8.30 -17.37 17.37
N CYS A 112 -7.30 -18.08 16.83
CA CYS A 112 -6.90 -17.96 15.43
C CYS A 112 -8.05 -18.42 14.53
N PRO A 113 -8.57 -17.56 13.63
CA PRO A 113 -9.64 -17.92 12.73
C PRO A 113 -9.28 -19.17 11.92
N ARG A 114 -10.24 -20.10 11.76
CA ARG A 114 -10.04 -21.37 11.02
C ARG A 114 -9.35 -21.18 9.65
N PRO A 115 -9.68 -20.14 8.84
CA PRO A 115 -9.01 -19.93 7.57
C PRO A 115 -7.51 -19.59 7.68
N LEU A 116 -7.02 -19.10 8.82
CA LEU A 116 -5.62 -18.71 9.03
C LEU A 116 -4.78 -19.81 9.70
N GLN A 117 -5.42 -20.76 10.38
CA GLN A 117 -4.75 -21.86 11.09
C GLN A 117 -3.66 -22.57 10.26
N PRO A 118 -3.84 -22.83 8.94
CA PRO A 118 -2.81 -23.53 8.16
C PRO A 118 -1.50 -22.77 7.98
N ILE A 119 -1.45 -21.47 8.27
CA ILE A 119 -0.24 -20.65 8.20
C ILE A 119 0.12 -20.01 9.54
N ALA A 120 -0.61 -20.34 10.61
CA ALA A 120 -0.41 -19.76 11.93
C ALA A 120 0.99 -20.08 12.49
N GLU A 121 1.57 -21.22 12.10
CA GLU A 121 2.92 -21.62 12.49
C GLU A 121 4.02 -20.75 11.88
N LEU A 122 3.74 -20.04 10.77
CA LEU A 122 4.73 -19.20 10.10
C LEU A 122 5.17 -18.03 10.98
N GLN A 123 4.39 -17.62 11.98
CA GLN A 123 4.83 -16.59 12.92
C GLN A 123 6.01 -17.01 13.79
N TYR A 124 6.21 -18.32 13.98
CA TYR A 124 7.29 -18.87 14.81
C TYR A 124 8.51 -19.25 13.98
N ARG A 125 8.30 -19.66 12.73
CA ARG A 125 9.36 -20.08 11.80
C ARG A 125 9.77 -19.01 10.80
N GLY A 126 8.97 -17.96 10.65
CA GLY A 126 9.20 -16.83 9.75
C GLY A 126 9.59 -15.57 10.50
N ALA A 127 9.73 -14.49 9.74
CA ALA A 127 9.93 -13.14 10.25
C ALA A 127 8.66 -12.31 10.08
N LEU A 128 8.41 -11.35 10.95
CA LEU A 128 7.28 -10.41 10.84
C LEU A 128 7.80 -9.03 10.44
N TRP A 129 7.31 -8.50 9.32
CA TRP A 129 7.57 -7.11 8.95
C TRP A 129 6.60 -6.17 9.66
N THR A 130 7.01 -5.68 10.83
CA THR A 130 6.20 -4.80 11.68
C THR A 130 7.02 -3.59 12.11
N HIS A 131 6.35 -2.49 12.45
CA HIS A 131 7.01 -1.32 13.01
C HIS A 131 7.70 -1.68 14.35
N ARG A 132 8.72 -0.91 14.78
CA ARG A 132 9.49 -1.19 16.01
C ARG A 132 8.63 -1.22 17.28
N ASN A 133 7.57 -0.43 17.32
CA ASN A 133 6.55 -0.47 18.40
C ASN A 133 5.67 -1.73 18.37
N GLY A 134 5.89 -2.63 17.42
CA GLY A 134 5.19 -3.89 17.28
C GLY A 134 3.84 -3.81 16.57
N LYS A 135 3.44 -2.66 16.01
CA LYS A 135 2.21 -2.51 15.19
C LYS A 135 2.47 -2.81 13.72
N ASP A 136 1.39 -3.04 12.97
CA ASP A 136 1.44 -3.19 11.52
C ASP A 136 1.89 -1.87 10.86
N TRP A 137 2.54 -1.97 9.71
CA TRP A 137 2.92 -0.80 8.92
C TRP A 137 1.69 -0.22 8.23
N THR A 138 1.34 1.02 8.56
CA THR A 138 0.43 1.82 7.73
C THR A 138 1.27 2.60 6.71
N VAL A 139 0.65 3.08 5.64
CA VAL A 139 1.34 3.93 4.65
C VAL A 139 1.96 5.15 5.33
N SER A 140 1.17 5.78 6.22
CA SER A 140 1.60 6.96 6.96
C SER A 140 2.76 6.65 7.91
N SER A 141 2.75 5.51 8.62
CA SER A 141 3.86 5.15 9.51
C SER A 141 5.13 4.77 8.74
N PHE A 142 4.99 4.11 7.58
CA PHE A 142 6.13 3.79 6.71
C PHE A 142 6.80 5.04 6.14
N LEU A 143 6.02 6.03 5.71
CA LEU A 143 6.55 7.32 5.26
C LEU A 143 7.30 8.03 6.40
N GLN A 144 6.67 8.16 7.57
CA GLN A 144 7.20 9.00 8.66
C GLN A 144 8.34 8.38 9.47
N SER A 145 8.35 7.05 9.64
CA SER A 145 9.31 6.42 10.54
C SER A 145 10.75 6.64 10.07
N ARG A 146 11.62 7.06 10.99
CA ARG A 146 13.08 7.14 10.77
C ARG A 146 13.76 5.77 10.87
N GLU A 147 13.09 4.82 11.52
CA GLU A 147 13.62 3.48 11.76
C GLU A 147 12.82 2.47 10.92
N GLY A 148 13.44 2.01 9.84
CA GLY A 148 12.82 1.09 8.90
C GLY A 148 11.80 1.71 7.93
N GLY A 149 11.46 2.99 8.10
CA GLY A 149 10.65 3.78 7.17
C GLY A 149 11.47 4.74 6.31
N LEU A 150 10.85 5.82 5.83
CA LEU A 150 11.42 6.75 4.85
C LEU A 150 11.79 8.14 5.41
N ALA A 151 11.46 8.43 6.67
CA ALA A 151 11.68 9.73 7.32
C ALA A 151 11.06 10.93 6.56
N ILE A 152 9.93 10.74 5.88
CA ILE A 152 9.16 11.76 5.18
C ILE A 152 7.97 12.15 6.07
N GLU A 153 7.95 13.41 6.51
CA GLU A 153 6.88 13.90 7.38
C GLU A 153 5.52 13.91 6.65
N VAL A 154 4.46 13.53 7.37
CA VAL A 154 3.08 13.52 6.87
C VAL A 154 2.20 14.21 7.90
N ALA A 155 1.34 15.12 7.46
CA ALA A 155 0.44 15.81 8.39
C ALA A 155 -0.53 14.80 9.05
N PRO A 156 -0.80 14.93 10.37
CA PRO A 156 -1.55 13.94 11.13
C PRO A 156 -3.07 14.09 11.00
N ASP A 157 -3.56 15.09 10.28
CA ASP A 157 -4.98 15.38 10.16
C ASP A 157 -5.74 14.33 9.32
N GLN A 158 -7.04 14.25 9.56
CA GLN A 158 -7.90 13.25 8.92
C GLN A 158 -7.96 13.41 7.40
N ALA A 159 -7.99 14.65 6.90
CA ALA A 159 -8.05 14.91 5.47
C ALA A 159 -6.79 14.38 4.76
N THR A 160 -5.61 14.59 5.35
CA THR A 160 -4.34 14.07 4.83
C THR A 160 -4.31 12.54 4.85
N ARG A 161 -4.82 11.88 5.90
CA ARG A 161 -4.89 10.40 5.97
C ARG A 161 -5.79 9.82 4.89
N GLU A 162 -6.94 10.43 4.63
CA GLU A 162 -7.87 9.99 3.60
C GLU A 162 -7.30 10.23 2.20
N ALA A 163 -6.73 11.41 1.94
CA ALA A 163 -6.06 11.72 0.70
C ALA A 163 -4.89 10.75 0.43
N LEU A 164 -4.14 10.38 1.47
CA LEU A 164 -3.02 9.44 1.36
C LEU A 164 -3.47 8.06 0.89
N ARG A 165 -4.58 7.54 1.44
CA ARG A 165 -5.14 6.23 1.03
C ARG A 165 -5.62 6.26 -0.43
N ARG A 166 -6.31 7.33 -0.84
CA ARG A 166 -6.80 7.48 -2.23
C ARG A 166 -5.66 7.66 -3.23
N ALA A 167 -4.67 8.48 -2.89
CA ALA A 167 -3.57 8.83 -3.77
C ALA A 167 -2.47 7.76 -3.83
N LEU A 168 -2.50 6.74 -2.97
CA LEU A 168 -1.43 5.74 -2.83
C LEU A 168 -0.95 5.15 -4.17
N PRO A 169 -1.81 4.74 -5.12
CA PRO A 169 -1.35 4.20 -6.41
C PRO A 169 -0.52 5.20 -7.23
N ARG A 170 -0.87 6.49 -7.19
CA ARG A 170 -0.10 7.55 -7.85
C ARG A 170 1.16 7.89 -7.06
N LEU A 171 1.02 8.06 -5.75
CA LEU A 171 2.12 8.34 -4.82
C LEU A 171 3.22 7.29 -4.89
N ALA A 172 2.88 6.02 -5.11
CA ALA A 172 3.84 4.92 -5.23
C ALA A 172 4.87 5.15 -6.36
N SER A 173 4.47 5.85 -7.43
CA SER A 173 5.34 6.14 -8.56
C SER A 173 6.13 7.45 -8.40
N GLU A 174 5.89 8.20 -7.32
CA GLU A 174 6.55 9.47 -7.08
C GLU A 174 8.01 9.28 -6.63
N PRO A 175 8.95 10.08 -7.16
CA PRO A 175 10.33 10.08 -6.68
C PRO A 175 10.42 10.47 -5.20
N LEU A 176 11.19 9.72 -4.42
CA LEU A 176 11.38 9.99 -2.99
C LEU A 176 11.93 11.39 -2.73
N GLU A 177 12.83 11.88 -3.60
CA GLU A 177 13.39 13.23 -3.48
C GLU A 177 12.33 14.31 -3.62
N ARG A 178 11.33 14.12 -4.50
CA ARG A 178 10.20 15.02 -4.59
C ARG A 178 9.40 15.01 -3.29
N LEU A 179 9.06 13.83 -2.79
CA LEU A 179 8.28 13.70 -1.56
C LEU A 179 8.99 14.30 -0.34
N ARG A 180 10.31 14.19 -0.25
CA ARG A 180 11.11 14.84 0.81
C ARG A 180 11.07 16.35 0.74
N ARG A 181 11.16 16.94 -0.46
CA ARG A 181 11.09 18.40 -0.65
C ARG A 181 9.70 18.97 -0.31
N GLU A 182 8.66 18.21 -0.58
CA GLU A 182 7.26 18.59 -0.34
C GLU A 182 6.80 18.27 1.10
N ALA A 183 7.69 17.72 1.94
CA ALA A 183 7.36 17.39 3.31
C ALA A 183 7.13 18.66 4.15
N PRO A 184 6.16 18.65 5.09
CA PRO A 184 5.27 17.53 5.39
C PRO A 184 4.16 17.37 4.34
N LEU A 185 3.95 16.12 3.91
CA LEU A 185 2.92 15.78 2.93
C LEU A 185 1.53 16.09 3.52
N ARG A 186 0.72 16.81 2.77
CA ARG A 186 -0.64 17.23 3.16
C ARG A 186 -1.65 16.82 2.11
N ALA A 187 -2.93 16.83 2.49
CA ALA A 187 -4.05 16.56 1.59
C ALA A 187 -3.94 17.30 0.25
N ALA A 188 -3.57 18.59 0.26
CA ALA A 188 -3.44 19.39 -0.96
C ALA A 188 -2.49 18.80 -1.99
N LEU A 189 -1.29 18.39 -1.58
CA LEU A 189 -0.32 17.74 -2.46
C LEU A 189 -0.86 16.39 -2.97
N LEU A 190 -1.43 15.58 -2.08
CA LEU A 190 -1.91 14.24 -2.38
C LEU A 190 -3.10 14.25 -3.34
N ASP A 191 -4.05 15.17 -3.15
CA ASP A 191 -5.17 15.38 -4.07
C ASP A 191 -4.71 15.91 -5.42
N ALA A 192 -3.68 16.77 -5.46
CA ALA A 192 -3.08 17.27 -6.70
C ALA A 192 -2.38 16.16 -7.52
N LEU A 193 -1.93 15.06 -6.89
CA LEU A 193 -1.45 13.88 -7.62
C LEU A 193 -2.56 13.21 -8.45
N LEU A 194 -3.81 13.30 -7.97
CA LEU A 194 -4.99 12.78 -8.65
C LEU A 194 -5.60 13.83 -9.58
N ASN A 195 -5.46 15.11 -9.23
CA ASN A 195 -6.02 16.28 -9.91
C ASN A 195 -4.95 17.36 -10.21
N PRO A 196 -4.03 17.15 -11.17
CA PRO A 196 -2.95 18.10 -11.45
C PRO A 196 -3.39 19.43 -12.08
N ASP A 197 -4.56 19.46 -12.73
CA ASP A 197 -5.16 20.68 -13.30
C ASP A 197 -6.51 20.96 -12.64
N GLU A 198 -6.47 21.64 -11.50
CA GLU A 198 -7.66 21.93 -10.68
C GLU A 198 -8.68 22.80 -11.45
N VAL A 199 -8.21 23.83 -12.15
CA VAL A 199 -9.07 24.78 -12.88
C VAL A 199 -9.69 24.12 -14.10
N GLY A 200 -8.89 23.40 -14.91
CA GLY A 200 -9.41 22.70 -16.07
C GLY A 200 -10.47 21.65 -15.70
N ARG A 201 -10.26 20.93 -14.58
CA ARG A 201 -11.24 19.97 -14.07
C ARG A 201 -12.51 20.61 -13.55
N LEU A 202 -12.38 21.76 -12.87
CA LEU A 202 -13.55 22.52 -12.45
C LEU A 202 -14.38 22.98 -13.65
N LEU A 203 -13.74 23.47 -14.71
CA LEU A 203 -14.42 23.88 -15.95
C LEU A 203 -15.09 22.70 -16.66
N GLN A 204 -14.43 21.54 -16.74
CA GLN A 204 -15.02 20.31 -17.29
C GLN A 204 -16.23 19.85 -16.50
N TRP A 205 -16.15 19.89 -15.17
CA TRP A 205 -17.27 19.56 -14.31
C TRP A 205 -18.42 20.56 -14.46
N LEU A 206 -18.15 21.86 -14.61
CA LEU A 206 -19.20 22.86 -14.85
C LEU A 206 -19.93 22.66 -16.18
N ASP A 207 -19.25 22.11 -17.20
CA ASP A 207 -19.81 21.83 -18.52
C ASP A 207 -20.73 20.60 -18.51
N ASP A 208 -20.30 19.51 -17.85
CA ASP A 208 -21.09 18.28 -17.69
C ASP A 208 -20.86 17.63 -16.30
N PRO A 209 -21.60 18.06 -15.26
CA PRO A 209 -21.41 17.58 -13.88
C PRO A 209 -21.65 16.08 -13.73
N GLU A 210 -22.72 15.56 -14.35
CA GLU A 210 -23.12 14.16 -14.24
C GLU A 210 -22.16 13.26 -15.04
N GLY A 211 -21.81 13.67 -16.26
CA GLY A 211 -20.86 12.92 -17.09
C GLY A 211 -19.45 12.91 -16.50
N TYR A 212 -19.02 14.03 -15.90
CA TYR A 212 -17.70 14.10 -15.26
C TYR A 212 -17.61 13.15 -14.04
N GLU A 213 -18.63 13.09 -13.20
CA GLU A 213 -18.67 12.14 -12.08
C GLU A 213 -18.65 10.69 -12.58
N GLN A 214 -19.49 10.35 -13.57
CA GLN A 214 -19.59 8.99 -14.11
C GLN A 214 -18.31 8.54 -14.83
N ALA A 215 -17.62 9.45 -15.50
CA ALA A 215 -16.37 9.17 -16.20
C ALA A 215 -15.14 9.13 -15.27
N SER A 216 -15.26 9.69 -14.06
CA SER A 216 -14.15 9.77 -13.12
C SER A 216 -13.95 8.47 -12.35
N GLU A 217 -12.69 8.06 -12.19
CA GLU A 217 -12.36 7.03 -11.21
C GLU A 217 -12.76 7.50 -9.79
N PRO A 218 -13.27 6.61 -8.92
CA PRO A 218 -13.77 7.01 -7.59
C PRO A 218 -12.74 7.78 -6.74
N ALA A 219 -11.46 7.42 -6.80
CA ALA A 219 -10.41 8.11 -6.08
C ALA A 219 -10.18 9.54 -6.61
N THR A 220 -10.24 9.70 -7.93
CA THR A 220 -10.07 10.98 -8.62
C THR A 220 -11.24 11.92 -8.31
N TRP A 221 -12.48 11.40 -8.38
CA TRP A 221 -13.68 12.13 -8.00
C TRP A 221 -13.65 12.59 -6.54
N ALA A 222 -13.36 11.68 -5.61
CA ALA A 222 -13.29 12.03 -4.19
C ALA A 222 -12.19 13.08 -3.90
N ALA A 223 -11.06 13.02 -4.60
CA ALA A 223 -10.02 14.04 -4.50
C ALA A 223 -10.45 15.38 -5.12
N PHE A 224 -11.20 15.36 -6.23
CA PHE A 224 -11.80 16.57 -6.81
C PHE A 224 -12.77 17.24 -5.82
N CYS A 225 -13.69 16.47 -5.22
CA CYS A 225 -14.59 16.98 -4.19
C CYS A 225 -13.84 17.57 -2.98
N ALA A 226 -12.74 16.95 -2.56
CA ALA A 226 -11.88 17.47 -1.50
C ALA A 226 -11.19 18.78 -1.89
N VAL A 227 -10.70 18.89 -3.13
CA VAL A 227 -10.16 20.14 -3.69
C VAL A 227 -11.23 21.23 -3.69
N CYS A 228 -12.44 20.95 -4.18
CA CYS A 228 -13.53 21.93 -4.23
C CYS A 228 -13.89 22.48 -2.86
N ARG A 229 -14.04 21.61 -1.86
CA ARG A 229 -14.33 22.04 -0.48
C ARG A 229 -13.23 22.90 0.10
N ARG A 230 -11.96 22.56 -0.18
CA ARG A 230 -10.79 23.27 0.35
C ARG A 230 -10.53 24.60 -0.34
N ALA A 231 -10.56 24.62 -1.67
CA ALA A 231 -10.12 25.76 -2.49
C ALA A 231 -11.26 26.72 -2.83
N TYR A 232 -12.48 26.21 -3.00
CA TYR A 232 -13.63 26.99 -3.48
C TYR A 232 -14.78 27.06 -2.48
N GLY A 233 -14.73 26.29 -1.38
CA GLY A 233 -15.70 26.38 -0.28
C GLY A 233 -17.06 25.74 -0.56
N PHE A 234 -17.19 24.94 -1.62
CA PHE A 234 -18.41 24.20 -1.95
C PHE A 234 -18.14 22.70 -2.11
N SER A 235 -19.18 21.88 -1.98
CA SER A 235 -19.13 20.44 -2.19
C SER A 235 -19.90 20.05 -3.46
N PRO A 236 -19.23 19.56 -4.52
CA PRO A 236 -19.90 19.12 -5.75
C PRO A 236 -21.06 18.14 -5.49
N GLU A 237 -20.89 17.27 -4.49
CA GLU A 237 -21.85 16.24 -4.08
C GLU A 237 -23.11 16.80 -3.38
N ALA A 238 -22.99 17.94 -2.69
CA ALA A 238 -24.06 18.46 -1.83
C ALA A 238 -24.73 19.72 -2.43
N ASP A 239 -23.94 20.58 -3.06
CA ASP A 239 -24.37 21.90 -3.48
C ASP A 239 -24.76 21.96 -4.97
N GLY A 240 -24.42 20.92 -5.75
CA GLY A 240 -24.69 20.83 -7.18
C GLY A 240 -24.08 21.97 -8.02
N PRO A 241 -24.24 21.93 -9.36
CA PRO A 241 -23.68 22.96 -10.25
C PRO A 241 -24.31 24.35 -10.06
N ILE A 242 -25.59 24.43 -9.66
CA ILE A 242 -26.36 25.68 -9.63
C ILE A 242 -25.95 26.62 -8.48
N SER A 243 -25.31 26.11 -7.42
CA SER A 243 -24.81 26.96 -6.33
C SER A 243 -23.49 27.69 -6.67
N THR A 244 -22.73 27.19 -7.64
CA THR A 244 -21.37 27.65 -7.97
C THR A 244 -21.31 28.89 -8.85
N ALA A 245 -22.46 29.34 -9.38
CA ALA A 245 -22.59 30.51 -10.24
C ALA A 245 -22.91 31.83 -9.47
N ARG A 246 -22.64 31.89 -8.16
CA ARG A 246 -22.91 33.06 -7.31
C ARG A 246 -21.66 33.71 -6.75
#